data_AF-A0A261CQX8-F1
#
_entry.id   AF-A0A261CQX8-F1
#
_cell.length_a   1.000
_cell.length_b   1.000
_cell.length_c   1.000
_cell.angle_alpha   90.00
_cell.angle_beta   90.00
_cell.angle_gamma   90.00
#
_symmetry.space_group_name_H-M   'P 1'
#
loop_
_entity.id
_entity.type
_entity.pdbx_description
1 polymer ?
#
loop_
_entity_poly.entity_id
_entity_poly.type
_entity_poly.pdbx_seq_one_letter_code
_entity_poly.pdbx_strand_id
1 'polypeptide(L)'
;MRSIAQVPIALHKYMINEVHYAACNMDKAKTDIQDSMRSLAETVRGYGIEINNFREVLGKANAYLRGAEQFENDVNETNVCGVKKLTAYLEIVTEEIKTTVKTFPHRQKRLINEAAQQRNEVVAEEGARARHRRVMAVG
;
A
#
# COMPACT_ATOMS: atom_id res chain seq x y z
N MET A 1 37.03 40.57 1.18
CA MET A 1 35.76 39.84 1.37
C MET A 1 35.32 39.31 0.01
N ARG A 2 35.30 37.98 -0.20
CA ARG A 2 34.83 37.40 -1.47
C ARG A 2 33.30 37.41 -1.45
N SER A 3 32.72 38.09 -2.43
CA SER A 3 31.27 38.20 -2.65
C SER A 3 30.66 36.80 -2.79
N ILE A 4 29.57 36.56 -2.05
CA ILE A 4 28.74 35.35 -2.10
C ILE A 4 27.86 35.35 -3.37
N ALA A 5 27.90 36.40 -4.19
CA ALA A 5 27.00 36.58 -5.31
C ALA A 5 27.56 36.01 -6.61
N GLN A 6 27.43 34.69 -6.79
CA GLN A 6 27.11 34.02 -8.04
C GLN A 6 27.20 32.51 -7.78
N VAL A 7 26.16 31.93 -7.17
CA VAL A 7 25.80 30.57 -7.56
C VAL A 7 25.67 30.63 -9.08
N PRO A 8 26.47 29.87 -9.86
CA PRO A 8 26.38 29.92 -11.31
C PRO A 8 24.92 29.71 -11.68
N ILE A 9 24.35 30.55 -12.55
CA ILE A 9 22.93 30.50 -12.94
C ILE A 9 22.50 29.06 -13.31
N ALA A 10 23.42 28.27 -13.85
CA ALA A 10 23.28 26.84 -14.10
C ALA A 10 23.00 25.97 -12.86
N LEU A 11 23.69 26.19 -11.74
CA LEU A 11 23.49 25.44 -10.49
C LEU A 11 22.14 25.75 -9.84
N HIS A 12 21.73 27.03 -9.83
CA HIS A 12 20.42 27.40 -9.31
C HIS A 12 19.28 26.82 -10.17
N LYS A 13 19.41 26.89 -11.51
CA LYS A 13 18.47 26.25 -12.43
C LYS A 13 18.40 24.72 -12.25
N TYR A 14 19.54 24.09 -12.00
CA TYR A 14 19.60 22.66 -11.69
C TYR A 14 18.83 22.33 -10.42
N MET A 15 19.03 23.08 -9.34
CA MET A 15 18.33 22.84 -8.07
C MET A 15 16.81 23.02 -8.17
N ILE A 16 16.34 24.03 -8.91
CA ILE A 16 14.90 24.21 -9.19
C ILE A 16 14.31 22.97 -9.88
N ASN A 17 15.00 22.44 -10.89
CA ASN A 17 14.56 21.24 -11.60
C ASN A 17 14.55 20.02 -10.68
N GLU A 18 15.57 19.84 -9.84
CA GLU A 18 15.65 18.73 -8.90
C GLU A 18 14.52 18.76 -7.87
N VAL A 19 14.16 19.94 -7.37
CA VAL A 19 12.99 20.15 -6.49
C VAL A 19 11.70 19.76 -7.21
N HIS A 20 11.52 20.24 -8.45
CA HIS A 20 10.34 19.92 -9.25
C HIS A 20 10.21 18.42 -9.51
N TYR A 21 11.28 17.75 -9.95
CA TYR A 21 11.26 16.32 -10.20
C TYR A 21 11.04 15.50 -8.93
N ALA A 22 11.61 15.91 -7.80
CA ALA A 22 11.38 15.24 -6.53
C ALA A 22 9.90 15.30 -6.12
N ALA A 23 9.24 16.46 -6.27
CA ALA A 23 7.82 16.61 -6.02
C ALA A 23 6.97 15.71 -6.95
N CYS A 24 7.20 15.79 -8.27
CA CYS A 24 6.45 14.98 -9.24
C CYS A 24 6.63 13.48 -9.03
N ASN A 25 7.85 13.02 -8.74
CA ASN A 25 8.12 11.61 -8.50
C ASN A 25 7.47 11.12 -7.21
N MET A 26 7.45 11.94 -6.16
CA MET A 26 6.77 11.60 -4.91
C MET A 26 5.25 11.48 -5.11
N ASP A 27 4.63 12.41 -5.85
CA ASP A 27 3.20 12.32 -6.16
C ASP A 27 2.86 11.05 -6.94
N LYS A 28 3.68 10.71 -7.95
CA LYS A 28 3.53 9.45 -8.66
C LYS A 28 3.65 8.23 -7.73
N ALA A 29 4.68 8.20 -6.88
CA ALA A 29 4.89 7.09 -5.95
C ALA A 29 3.75 6.95 -4.93
N LYS A 30 3.14 8.08 -4.49
CA LYS A 30 1.94 8.08 -3.63
C LYS A 30 0.74 7.44 -4.34
N THR A 31 0.49 7.79 -5.60
CA THR A 31 -0.58 7.17 -6.38
C THR A 31 -0.33 5.68 -6.58
N ASP A 32 0.89 5.31 -6.99
CA ASP A 32 1.25 3.91 -7.28
C ASP A 32 1.10 3.00 -6.05
N ILE A 33 1.48 3.46 -4.85
CA ILE A 33 1.30 2.68 -3.63
C ILE A 33 -0.16 2.54 -3.24
N GLN A 34 -0.98 3.59 -3.39
CA GLN A 34 -2.41 3.56 -3.09
C GLN A 34 -3.16 2.58 -4.01
N ASP A 35 -2.84 2.59 -5.30
CA ASP A 35 -3.42 1.67 -6.27
C ASP A 35 -2.97 0.22 -6.04
N SER A 36 -1.72 0.02 -5.62
CA SER A 36 -1.21 -1.30 -5.25
C SER A 36 -1.89 -1.83 -3.98
N MET A 37 -2.10 -0.98 -2.97
CA MET A 37 -2.87 -1.33 -1.77
C MET A 37 -4.31 -1.71 -2.10
N ARG A 38 -4.96 -0.98 -3.02
CA ARG A 38 -6.31 -1.32 -3.51
C ARG A 38 -6.33 -2.68 -4.20
N SER A 39 -5.36 -2.92 -5.08
CA SER A 39 -5.20 -4.20 -5.78
C SER A 39 -5.01 -5.37 -4.80
N LEU A 40 -4.24 -5.18 -3.72
CA LEU A 40 -4.11 -6.16 -2.65
C LEU A 40 -5.45 -6.41 -1.94
N ALA A 41 -6.17 -5.34 -1.57
CA ALA A 41 -7.48 -5.44 -0.92
C ALA A 41 -8.51 -6.20 -1.79
N GLU A 42 -8.54 -5.94 -3.09
CA GLU A 42 -9.41 -6.64 -4.03
C GLU A 42 -9.01 -8.11 -4.19
N THR A 43 -7.71 -8.40 -4.27
CA THR A 43 -7.18 -9.76 -4.38
C THR A 43 -7.58 -10.59 -3.17
N VAL A 44 -7.29 -10.13 -1.95
CA VAL A 44 -7.60 -10.88 -0.72
C VAL A 44 -9.11 -11.06 -0.54
N ARG A 45 -9.90 -10.04 -0.89
CA ARG A 45 -11.37 -10.11 -0.86
C ARG A 45 -11.89 -11.19 -1.81
N GLY A 46 -11.32 -11.31 -3.00
CA GLY A 46 -11.65 -12.37 -3.96
C GLY A 46 -11.49 -13.77 -3.37
N TYR A 47 -10.49 -13.98 -2.52
CA TYR A 47 -10.26 -15.24 -1.81
C TYR A 47 -11.01 -15.36 -0.47
N GLY A 48 -11.73 -14.33 -0.02
CA GLY A 48 -12.39 -14.33 1.29
C GLY A 48 -11.43 -14.18 2.46
N ILE A 49 -10.25 -13.63 2.21
CA ILE A 49 -9.22 -13.43 3.21
C ILE A 49 -9.31 -11.98 3.73
N GLU A 50 -9.22 -11.81 5.04
CA GLU A 50 -9.16 -10.49 5.64
C GLU A 50 -7.85 -9.77 5.30
N ILE A 51 -7.95 -8.51 4.91
CA ILE A 51 -6.80 -7.65 4.59
C ILE A 51 -5.85 -7.45 5.77
N ASN A 52 -6.32 -7.65 7.01
CA ASN A 52 -5.52 -7.58 8.24
C ASN A 52 -4.40 -8.64 8.30
N ASN A 53 -4.50 -9.72 7.53
CA ASN A 53 -3.41 -10.68 7.36
C ASN A 53 -2.14 -10.05 6.75
N PHE A 54 -2.28 -8.87 6.12
CA PHE A 54 -1.20 -8.10 5.50
C PHE A 54 -0.88 -6.81 6.27
N ARG A 55 -1.22 -6.74 7.57
CA ARG A 55 -1.02 -5.55 8.40
C ARG A 55 0.40 -4.98 8.38
N GLU A 56 1.42 -5.82 8.23
CA GLU A 56 2.81 -5.37 8.25
C GLU A 56 3.13 -4.51 7.01
N VAL A 57 2.86 -5.04 5.81
CA VAL A 57 3.13 -4.32 4.56
C VAL A 57 2.23 -3.08 4.42
N LEU A 58 0.96 -3.19 4.83
CA LEU A 58 0.04 -2.05 4.87
C LEU A 58 0.46 -1.01 5.90
N GLY A 59 1.01 -1.44 7.04
CA GLY A 59 1.55 -0.56 8.07
C GLY A 59 2.73 0.26 7.56
N LYS A 60 3.67 -0.38 6.84
CA LYS A 60 4.80 0.30 6.18
C LYS A 60 4.30 1.30 5.13
N ALA A 61 3.39 0.86 4.25
CA ALA A 61 2.81 1.72 3.22
C ALA A 61 2.14 2.97 3.81
N ASN A 62 1.29 2.79 4.84
CA ASN A 62 0.63 3.88 5.54
C ASN A 62 1.62 4.82 6.25
N ALA A 63 2.70 4.28 6.83
CA ALA A 63 3.72 5.10 7.48
C ALA A 63 4.43 6.00 6.47
N TYR A 64 4.78 5.48 5.29
CA TYR A 64 5.43 6.27 4.25
C TYR A 64 4.48 7.27 3.57
N LEU A 65 3.21 6.90 3.36
CA LEU A 65 2.19 7.83 2.88
C LEU A 65 2.03 9.04 3.84
N ARG A 66 1.90 8.78 5.15
CA ARG A 66 1.86 9.87 6.15
C ARG A 66 3.13 10.71 6.16
N GLY A 67 4.30 10.09 5.97
CA GLY A 67 5.55 10.82 5.81
C GLY A 67 5.53 11.74 4.59
N ALA A 68 4.86 11.34 3.51
CA ALA A 68 4.86 12.06 2.24
C ALA A 68 3.90 13.25 2.27
N GLU A 69 2.80 13.12 3.00
CA GLU A 69 1.86 14.22 3.30
C GLU A 69 2.57 15.41 3.99
N GLN A 70 3.63 15.17 4.76
CA GLN A 70 4.42 16.25 5.40
C GLN A 70 5.10 17.17 4.38
N PHE A 71 5.23 16.75 3.12
CA PHE A 71 5.93 17.48 2.07
C PHE A 71 4.99 18.01 0.98
N GLU A 72 3.68 17.77 1.04
CA GLU A 72 2.71 18.06 -0.03
C GLU A 72 2.71 19.52 -0.53
N ASN A 73 3.25 20.46 0.25
CA ASN A 73 3.27 21.88 -0.10
C ASN A 73 4.61 22.57 0.16
N ASP A 74 5.67 21.83 0.52
CA ASP A 74 6.94 22.44 0.97
C ASP A 74 8.18 21.67 0.49
N VAL A 75 8.17 21.14 -0.74
CA VAL A 75 9.41 20.60 -1.33
C VAL A 75 10.30 21.77 -1.74
N ASN A 76 11.50 21.83 -1.17
CA ASN A 76 12.47 22.88 -1.44
C ASN A 76 13.92 22.35 -1.38
N GLU A 77 14.90 23.20 -1.68
CA GLU A 77 16.31 22.82 -1.78
C GLU A 77 16.86 22.19 -0.48
N THR A 78 16.29 22.55 0.67
CA THR A 78 16.79 22.08 1.98
C THR A 78 16.29 20.68 2.34
N ASN A 79 15.19 20.23 1.75
CA ASN A 79 14.56 18.95 2.08
C ASN A 79 14.41 17.99 0.90
N VAL A 80 14.83 18.38 -0.32
CA VAL A 80 14.78 17.55 -1.54
C VAL A 80 15.42 16.17 -1.36
N CYS A 81 16.49 16.05 -0.56
CA CYS A 81 17.13 14.76 -0.27
C CYS A 81 16.22 13.86 0.58
N GLY A 82 15.50 14.43 1.56
CA GLY A 82 14.52 13.70 2.38
C GLY A 82 13.35 13.19 1.53
N VAL A 83 12.83 14.06 0.66
CA VAL A 83 11.78 13.72 -0.31
C VAL A 83 12.20 12.53 -1.18
N LYS A 84 13.38 12.60 -1.82
CA LYS A 84 13.87 11.49 -2.66
C LYS A 84 14.01 10.17 -1.92
N LYS A 85 14.49 10.20 -0.66
CA LYS A 85 14.58 8.99 0.16
C LYS A 85 13.21 8.40 0.44
N LEU A 86 12.24 9.25 0.76
CA LEU A 86 10.88 8.81 1.02
C LEU A 86 10.19 8.27 -0.25
N THR A 87 10.39 8.92 -1.39
CA THR A 87 9.96 8.42 -2.71
C THR A 87 10.49 7.00 -2.95
N ALA A 88 11.78 6.76 -2.72
CA ALA A 88 12.36 5.43 -2.88
C ALA A 88 11.72 4.39 -1.94
N TYR A 89 11.41 4.74 -0.69
CA TYR A 89 10.71 3.82 0.22
C TYR A 89 9.28 3.52 -0.21
N LEU A 90 8.55 4.50 -0.73
CA LEU A 90 7.23 4.29 -1.33
C LEU A 90 7.32 3.31 -2.51
N GLU A 91 8.30 3.49 -3.41
CA GLU A 91 8.52 2.61 -4.55
C GLU A 91 8.87 1.17 -4.14
N ILE A 92 9.74 1.00 -3.14
CA ILE A 92 10.11 -0.33 -2.62
C ILE A 92 8.88 -1.07 -2.08
N VAL A 93 8.09 -0.42 -1.22
CA VAL A 93 6.89 -1.04 -0.65
C VAL A 93 5.83 -1.29 -1.72
N THR A 94 5.71 -0.41 -2.71
CA THR A 94 4.84 -0.62 -3.87
C THR A 94 5.18 -1.93 -4.58
N GLU A 95 6.46 -2.19 -4.85
CA GLU A 95 6.91 -3.42 -5.50
C GLU A 95 6.74 -4.66 -4.59
N GLU A 96 6.91 -4.53 -3.28
CA GLU A 96 6.56 -5.59 -2.32
C GLU A 96 5.08 -5.97 -2.40
N ILE A 97 4.18 -4.98 -2.44
CA ILE A 97 2.73 -5.20 -2.56
C ILE A 97 2.39 -5.83 -3.90
N LYS A 98 2.91 -5.30 -5.02
CA LYS A 98 2.68 -5.88 -6.35
C LYS A 98 3.18 -7.32 -6.44
N THR A 99 4.33 -7.61 -5.86
CA THR A 99 4.88 -8.97 -5.80
C THR A 99 3.96 -9.89 -4.99
N THR A 100 3.45 -9.40 -3.85
CA THR A 100 2.48 -10.12 -3.02
C THR A 100 1.22 -10.46 -3.80
N VAL A 101 0.64 -9.49 -4.53
CA VAL A 101 -0.53 -9.69 -5.39
C VAL A 101 -0.23 -10.70 -6.49
N LYS A 102 0.85 -10.51 -7.25
CA LYS A 102 1.24 -11.37 -8.37
C LYS A 102 1.45 -12.83 -7.96
N THR A 103 2.03 -13.04 -6.78
CA THR A 103 2.38 -14.39 -6.30
C THR A 103 1.35 -14.97 -5.35
N PHE A 104 0.25 -14.24 -5.10
CA PHE A 104 -0.76 -14.58 -4.09
C PHE A 104 -1.28 -16.01 -4.17
N PRO A 105 -1.74 -16.51 -5.35
CA PRO A 105 -2.35 -17.84 -5.44
C PRO A 105 -1.38 -18.97 -5.10
N HIS A 106 -0.07 -18.71 -5.27
CA HIS A 106 0.97 -19.70 -5.10
C HIS A 106 1.63 -19.64 -3.73
N ARG A 107 1.85 -18.43 -3.19
CA ARG A 107 2.56 -18.21 -1.91
C ARG A 107 1.63 -18.18 -0.71
N GLN A 108 0.35 -17.84 -0.89
CA GLN A 108 -0.63 -17.74 0.20
C GLN A 108 -1.62 -18.92 0.22
N LYS A 109 -1.22 -20.09 -0.31
CA LYS A 109 -2.07 -21.31 -0.35
C LYS A 109 -2.67 -21.67 1.00
N ARG A 110 -1.90 -21.50 2.08
CA ARG A 110 -2.38 -21.79 3.44
C ARG A 110 -3.58 -20.92 3.79
N LEU A 111 -3.46 -19.60 3.63
CA LEU A 111 -4.55 -18.66 3.90
C LEU A 111 -5.77 -18.92 2.99
N ILE A 112 -5.54 -19.28 1.73
CA ILE A 112 -6.61 -19.63 0.79
C ILE A 112 -7.36 -20.88 1.26
N ASN A 113 -6.65 -21.92 1.70
CA ASN A 113 -7.25 -23.14 2.20
C ASN A 113 -8.01 -22.90 3.51
N GLU A 114 -7.44 -22.12 4.43
CA GLU A 114 -8.07 -21.74 5.69
C GLU A 114 -9.39 -20.96 5.43
N ALA A 115 -9.37 -19.99 4.52
CA ALA A 115 -10.57 -19.22 4.15
C ALA A 115 -11.64 -20.11 3.48
N ALA A 116 -11.24 -21.07 2.65
CA ALA A 116 -12.16 -22.03 2.04
C ALA A 116 -12.79 -22.96 3.08
N GLN A 117 -12.03 -23.43 4.06
CA GLN A 117 -12.52 -24.28 5.15
C GLN A 117 -13.55 -23.54 6.02
N GLN A 118 -13.23 -22.32 6.46
CA GLN A 118 -14.15 -21.50 7.27
C GLN A 118 -15.48 -21.26 6.56
N ARG A 119 -15.46 -20.99 5.24
CA ARG A 119 -16.69 -20.85 4.45
C ARG A 119 -17.53 -22.13 4.45
N ASN A 120 -16.89 -23.29 4.32
CA ASN A 120 -17.60 -24.58 4.32
C ASN A 120 -18.20 -24.91 5.69
N GLU A 121 -17.50 -24.57 6.77
CA GLU A 121 -17.99 -24.75 8.15
C GLU A 121 -19.23 -23.88 8.41
N VAL A 122 -19.20 -22.61 8.03
CA VAL A 122 -20.36 -21.70 8.18
C VAL A 122 -21.58 -22.23 7.41
N VAL A 123 -21.40 -22.67 6.17
CA VAL A 123 -22.50 -23.25 5.37
C VAL A 123 -23.05 -24.52 6.02
N ALA A 124 -22.18 -25.37 6.57
CA ALA A 124 -22.60 -26.59 7.26
C ALA A 124 -23.41 -26.28 8.54
N GLU A 125 -22.98 -25.29 9.32
CA GLU A 125 -23.70 -24.83 10.52
C GLU A 125 -25.05 -24.21 10.18
N GLU A 126 -25.14 -23.36 9.16
CA GLU A 126 -26.40 -22.76 8.71
C GLU A 126 -27.38 -23.83 8.23
N GLY A 127 -26.89 -24.83 7.48
CA GLY A 127 -27.68 -25.99 7.07
C GLY A 127 -28.18 -26.81 8.26
N ALA A 128 -27.34 -27.02 9.29
CA ALA A 128 -27.74 -27.72 10.51
C ALA A 128 -28.79 -26.95 11.31
N ARG A 129 -28.62 -25.63 11.47
CA ARG A 129 -29.58 -24.75 12.16
C ARG A 129 -30.93 -24.70 11.43
N ALA A 130 -30.93 -24.65 10.10
CA ALA A 130 -32.15 -24.69 9.29
C ALA A 130 -32.92 -26.01 9.44
N ARG A 131 -32.21 -27.15 9.47
CA ARG A 131 -32.82 -28.47 9.74
C ARG A 131 -33.43 -28.55 11.14
N HIS A 132 -32.71 -28.08 12.16
CA HIS A 132 -33.20 -28.11 13.54
C HIS A 132 -34.46 -27.24 13.73
N ARG A 133 -34.52 -26.03 13.14
CA ARG A 133 -35.73 -25.18 13.18
C ARG A 133 -36.95 -25.82 12.50
N ARG A 134 -36.76 -26.55 11.39
CA ARG A 134 -37.86 -27.27 10.74
C ARG A 134 -38.40 -28.40 11.61
N VAL A 135 -37.54 -29.14 12.30
CA VAL A 135 -37.97 -30.21 13.21
C VAL A 135 -38.77 -29.65 14.39
N MET A 136 -38.36 -28.50 14.95
CA MET A 136 -39.05 -27.86 16.07
C MET A 136 -40.37 -27.17 15.69
N ALA A 137 -40.63 -26.92 14.41
CA ALA A 137 -41.86 -26.28 13.93
C ALA A 137 -42.97 -27.28 13.54
N VAL A 138 -42.66 -28.59 13.52
CA VAL A 138 -43.58 -29.65 13.06
C VAL A 138 -43.97 -30.61 14.21
N GLY A 139 -43.47 -30.39 15.42
CA GLY A 139 -43.87 -31.11 16.65
C GLY A 139 -44.60 -30.19 17.62
#